data_AF-A0A6G4EFF6-F1
#
_entry.id   AF-A0A6G4EFF6-F1
#
_cell.length_a   1.000
_cell.length_b   1.000
_cell.length_c   1.000
_cell.angle_alpha   90.00
_cell.angle_beta   90.00
_cell.angle_gamma   90.00
#
_symmetry.space_group_name_H-M   'P 1'
#
loop_
_entity.id
_entity.type
_entity.pdbx_description
1 polymer ?
#
loop_
_entity_poly.entity_id
_entity_poly.type
_entity_poly.pdbx_seq_one_letter_code
_entity_poly.pdbx_strand_id
1 'polypeptide(L)'
;MERNEMIEIIIAKASITREEAIEVLEKCNWDIIDSIIYLEKNGKIGNNETTTIIEVKEEEQQQYKKKNSKKHEEKYGGIGEMVGRMFKFIGKLIRKGNENYFEIKKENEKPMRISLTISILLLIFLSVPTIVLLIIGLFCGYKYSLSGAHNNYDDVNNVFEKASESADNVKNDFKKGCAK
;
A
#
# COMPACT_ATOMS: atom_id res chain seq x y z
N MET A 1 10.44 -3.49 -10.50
CA MET A 1 10.24 -4.79 -11.17
C MET A 1 10.67 -4.60 -12.61
N GLU A 2 11.49 -5.51 -13.15
CA GLU A 2 12.00 -5.39 -14.52
C GLU A 2 10.91 -5.75 -15.53
N ARG A 3 10.91 -5.12 -16.71
CA ARG A 3 9.88 -5.35 -17.74
C ARG A 3 9.78 -6.82 -18.17
N ASN A 4 10.92 -7.50 -18.23
CA ASN A 4 10.97 -8.92 -18.58
C ASN A 4 10.28 -9.80 -17.53
N GLU A 5 10.40 -9.44 -16.24
CA GLU A 5 9.75 -10.15 -15.14
C GLU A 5 8.21 -10.00 -15.23
N MET A 6 7.72 -8.81 -15.58
CA MET A 6 6.29 -8.56 -15.79
C MET A 6 5.72 -9.43 -16.92
N ILE A 7 6.46 -9.55 -18.02
CA ILE A 7 6.06 -10.37 -19.18
C ILE A 7 5.94 -11.85 -18.78
N GLU A 8 6.94 -12.40 -18.08
CA GLU A 8 6.90 -13.79 -17.61
C GLU A 8 5.73 -14.04 -16.65
N ILE A 9 5.43 -13.10 -15.75
CA ILE A 9 4.29 -13.20 -14.83
C ILE A 9 2.96 -13.24 -15.59
N ILE A 10 2.79 -12.44 -16.64
CA ILE A 10 1.58 -12.42 -17.46
C ILE A 10 1.41 -13.72 -18.26
N ILE A 11 2.49 -14.22 -18.88
CA ILE A 11 2.48 -15.50 -19.63
C ILE A 11 2.22 -16.69 -18.70
N ALA A 12 2.73 -16.65 -17.46
CA ALA A 12 2.47 -17.71 -16.48
C ALA A 12 1.02 -17.71 -16.00
N LYS A 13 0.37 -16.55 -15.94
CA LYS A 13 -1.01 -16.38 -15.45
C LYS A 13 -2.07 -16.51 -16.53
N ALA A 14 -1.73 -16.21 -17.78
CA ALA A 14 -2.60 -16.31 -18.93
C ALA A 14 -1.88 -17.10 -20.02
N SER A 15 -2.57 -18.06 -20.64
CA SER A 15 -2.00 -18.88 -21.72
C SER A 15 -1.86 -18.08 -23.03
N ILE A 16 -1.05 -17.03 -23.02
CA ILE A 16 -0.82 -16.09 -24.13
C ILE A 16 0.64 -16.09 -24.55
N THR A 17 0.88 -15.68 -25.79
CA THR A 17 2.24 -15.56 -26.33
C THR A 17 2.99 -14.35 -25.76
N ARG A 18 4.32 -14.33 -25.93
CA ARG A 18 5.16 -13.23 -25.43
C ARG A 18 4.78 -11.91 -26.07
N GLU A 19 4.46 -11.93 -27.35
CA GLU A 19 4.06 -10.78 -28.14
C GLU A 19 2.74 -10.19 -27.63
N GLU A 20 1.75 -11.05 -27.35
CA GLU A 20 0.48 -10.63 -26.75
C GLU A 20 0.66 -10.10 -25.33
N ALA A 21 1.55 -10.69 -24.53
CA ALA A 21 1.86 -10.21 -23.18
C ALA A 21 2.47 -8.80 -23.21
N ILE A 22 3.37 -8.52 -24.16
CA ILE A 22 3.94 -7.18 -24.37
C ILE A 22 2.85 -6.20 -24.77
N GLU A 23 1.99 -6.55 -25.72
CA GLU A 23 0.90 -5.68 -26.18
C GLU A 23 -0.07 -5.31 -25.05
N VAL A 24 -0.43 -6.28 -24.20
CA VAL A 24 -1.30 -6.04 -23.04
C VAL A 24 -0.60 -5.17 -22.01
N LEU A 25 0.67 -5.46 -21.70
CA LEU A 25 1.44 -4.66 -20.75
C LEU A 25 1.62 -3.22 -21.24
N GLU A 26 1.85 -3.00 -22.55
CA GLU A 26 1.93 -1.65 -23.11
C GLU A 26 0.59 -0.90 -23.01
N LYS A 27 -0.54 -1.56 -23.32
CA LYS A 27 -1.88 -0.97 -23.17
C LYS A 27 -2.22 -0.62 -21.71
N CYS A 28 -1.73 -1.41 -20.76
CA CYS A 28 -1.95 -1.25 -19.33
C CYS A 28 -0.82 -0.48 -18.64
N ASN A 29 0.01 0.27 -19.38
CA ASN A 29 1.09 1.11 -18.84
C ASN A 29 2.05 0.34 -17.90
N TRP A 30 2.34 -0.90 -18.27
CA TRP A 30 3.17 -1.86 -17.52
C TRP A 30 2.65 -2.17 -16.11
N ASP A 31 1.35 -1.95 -15.87
CA ASP A 31 0.68 -2.40 -14.65
C ASP A 31 0.20 -3.85 -14.82
N ILE A 32 0.80 -4.74 -14.03
CA ILE A 32 0.52 -6.18 -14.06
C ILE A 32 -0.92 -6.47 -13.65
N ILE A 33 -1.46 -5.73 -12.68
CA ILE A 33 -2.82 -5.95 -12.16
C ILE A 33 -3.83 -5.58 -13.24
N ASP A 34 -3.68 -4.39 -13.84
CA ASP A 34 -4.56 -3.95 -14.92
C ASP A 34 -4.43 -4.86 -16.16
N SER A 35 -3.23 -5.35 -16.45
CA SER A 35 -2.98 -6.31 -17.54
C SER A 35 -3.71 -7.63 -17.35
N ILE A 36 -3.71 -8.18 -16.13
CA ILE A 36 -4.45 -9.41 -15.81
C ILE A 36 -5.95 -9.14 -15.90
N ILE A 37 -6.44 -8.01 -15.37
CA ILE A 37 -7.86 -7.62 -15.47
C ILE A 37 -8.29 -7.50 -16.94
N TYR A 38 -7.45 -6.92 -17.80
CA TYR A 38 -7.68 -6.84 -19.24
C TYR A 38 -7.77 -8.23 -19.86
N LEU A 39 -6.90 -9.16 -19.48
CA LEU A 39 -6.91 -10.54 -20.00
C LEU A 39 -8.11 -11.37 -19.50
N GLU A 40 -8.52 -11.17 -18.25
CA GLU A 40 -9.75 -11.75 -17.68
C GLU A 40 -10.97 -11.27 -18.46
N LYS A 41 -11.07 -9.96 -18.74
CA LYS A 41 -12.17 -9.37 -19.52
C LYS A 41 -12.23 -9.89 -20.95
N ASN A 42 -11.07 -10.19 -21.55
CA ASN A 42 -10.98 -10.74 -22.91
C ASN A 42 -11.11 -12.26 -22.98
N GLY A 43 -11.41 -12.95 -21.87
CA GLY A 43 -11.62 -14.40 -21.84
C GLY A 43 -10.36 -15.24 -22.11
N LYS A 44 -9.16 -14.63 -22.11
CA LYS A 44 -7.87 -15.31 -22.31
C LYS A 44 -7.32 -15.94 -21.02
N ILE A 45 -7.99 -15.71 -19.90
CA ILE A 45 -7.79 -16.42 -18.63
C ILE A 45 -9.05 -17.27 -18.41
N GLY A 46 -8.89 -18.59 -18.53
CA GLY A 46 -9.97 -19.53 -18.26
C GLY A 46 -10.31 -19.50 -16.78
N ASN A 47 -11.52 -19.05 -16.46
CA ASN A 47 -12.08 -19.13 -15.12
C ASN A 47 -12.26 -20.62 -14.77
N ASN A 48 -11.31 -21.18 -14.05
CA ASN A 48 -11.28 -22.59 -13.69
C ASN A 48 -11.98 -22.86 -12.36
N GLU A 49 -13.10 -22.21 -12.03
CA GLU A 49 -14.02 -22.76 -11.04
C GLU A 49 -15.47 -22.29 -11.32
N THR A 50 -16.28 -23.19 -11.88
CA THR A 50 -17.75 -23.22 -11.76
C THR A 50 -18.55 -22.04 -12.33
N THR A 51 -18.98 -22.11 -13.59
CA THR A 51 -20.37 -21.79 -14.00
C THR A 51 -20.65 -22.45 -15.33
N THR A 52 -21.58 -23.42 -15.33
CA THR A 52 -22.21 -23.99 -16.52
C THR A 52 -22.73 -22.85 -17.40
N ILE A 53 -22.08 -22.62 -18.53
CA ILE A 53 -22.60 -21.74 -19.58
C ILE A 53 -23.77 -22.52 -20.20
N ILE A 54 -24.99 -22.18 -19.81
CA ILE A 54 -26.16 -22.54 -20.62
C ILE A 54 -26.03 -21.70 -21.88
N GLU A 55 -25.59 -22.34 -22.95
CA GLU A 55 -25.57 -21.80 -24.30
C GLU A 55 -27.03 -21.57 -24.73
N VAL A 56 -27.51 -20.34 -24.57
CA VAL A 56 -28.82 -19.94 -25.11
C VAL A 56 -28.59 -19.42 -26.53
N LYS A 57 -28.83 -20.31 -27.49
CA LYS A 57 -28.98 -19.98 -28.91
C LYS A 57 -30.25 -19.14 -29.08
N GLU A 58 -30.11 -18.01 -29.76
CA GLU A 58 -31.18 -17.06 -30.09
C GLU A 58 -32.29 -17.73 -30.89
N GLU A 59 -33.53 -17.72 -30.39
CA GLU A 59 -34.75 -17.64 -31.20
C GLU A 59 -35.83 -16.82 -30.47
N GLU A 60 -36.58 -16.07 -31.27
CA GLU A 60 -37.42 -14.93 -30.95
C GLU A 60 -38.70 -15.29 -30.15
N GLN A 61 -39.19 -14.38 -29.28
CA GLN A 61 -40.55 -13.79 -29.32
C GLN A 61 -40.95 -13.04 -28.02
N GLN A 62 -41.15 -11.73 -28.21
CA GLN A 62 -42.23 -10.86 -27.71
C GLN A 62 -42.60 -10.76 -26.21
N GLN A 63 -42.35 -9.53 -25.71
CA GLN A 63 -43.30 -8.66 -24.99
C GLN A 63 -43.46 -8.83 -23.46
N TYR A 64 -42.86 -7.91 -22.68
CA TYR A 64 -43.59 -6.83 -21.99
C TYR A 64 -42.64 -5.85 -21.24
N LYS A 65 -42.98 -4.56 -21.36
CA LYS A 65 -42.38 -3.33 -20.79
C LYS A 65 -41.84 -3.40 -19.35
N LYS A 66 -40.72 -2.71 -19.06
CA LYS A 66 -40.68 -1.35 -18.44
C LYS A 66 -39.30 -0.96 -17.89
N LYS A 67 -38.69 0.04 -18.52
CA LYS A 67 -37.91 1.17 -17.94
C LYS A 67 -37.15 0.91 -16.62
N ASN A 68 -35.82 0.90 -16.68
CA ASN A 68 -35.01 2.07 -16.26
C ASN A 68 -33.51 1.81 -16.46
N SER A 69 -32.87 2.81 -17.06
CA SER A 69 -31.43 2.99 -17.18
C SER A 69 -30.72 2.78 -15.85
N LYS A 70 -29.81 1.79 -15.77
CA LYS A 70 -28.66 1.81 -14.85
C LYS A 70 -27.49 1.10 -15.50
N LYS A 71 -26.42 1.90 -15.63
CA LYS A 71 -25.01 1.59 -15.85
C LYS A 71 -24.67 0.10 -15.90
N HIS A 72 -24.02 -0.25 -17.00
CA HIS A 72 -23.18 -1.43 -17.22
C HIS A 72 -22.34 -1.74 -15.96
N GLU A 73 -22.84 -2.63 -15.09
CA GLU A 73 -22.03 -3.24 -14.05
C GLU A 73 -21.29 -4.41 -14.70
N GLU A 74 -20.08 -4.12 -15.19
CA GLU A 74 -19.12 -5.16 -15.54
C GLU A 74 -18.71 -5.87 -14.24
N LYS A 75 -19.20 -7.10 -14.06
CA LYS A 75 -18.81 -8.00 -12.97
C LYS A 75 -17.32 -8.34 -13.11
N TYR A 76 -16.47 -7.71 -12.29
CA TYR A 76 -15.10 -8.17 -12.06
C TYR A 76 -15.10 -9.28 -10.99
N GLY A 77 -15.31 -10.52 -11.42
CA GLY A 77 -15.55 -11.66 -10.52
C GLY A 77 -14.30 -12.39 -9.98
N GLY A 78 -13.07 -11.98 -10.35
CA GLY A 78 -11.85 -12.68 -9.95
C GLY A 78 -10.91 -11.80 -9.11
N ILE A 79 -10.19 -10.89 -9.76
CA ILE A 79 -9.10 -10.13 -9.15
C ILE A 79 -9.52 -8.72 -8.69
N GLY A 80 -10.47 -8.08 -9.38
CA GLY A 80 -10.98 -6.77 -9.00
C GLY A 80 -11.62 -6.74 -7.60
N GLU A 81 -12.29 -7.83 -7.19
CA GLU A 81 -12.81 -7.96 -5.82
C GLU A 81 -11.67 -8.07 -4.78
N MET A 82 -10.59 -8.77 -5.11
CA MET A 82 -9.45 -8.96 -4.22
C MET A 82 -8.67 -7.65 -4.03
N VAL A 83 -8.45 -6.90 -5.11
CA VAL A 83 -7.84 -5.55 -5.08
C VAL A 83 -8.74 -4.57 -4.33
N GLY A 84 -10.04 -4.55 -4.61
CA GLY A 84 -11.00 -3.72 -3.88
C GLY A 84 -11.01 -4.02 -2.38
N ARG A 85 -10.84 -5.28 -1.99
CA ARG A 85 -10.69 -5.70 -0.59
C ARG A 85 -9.39 -5.17 0.02
N MET A 86 -8.26 -5.26 -0.68
CA MET A 86 -6.96 -4.68 -0.27
C MET A 86 -7.04 -3.16 -0.09
N PHE A 87 -7.56 -2.42 -1.07
CA PHE A 87 -7.76 -0.97 -0.96
C PHE A 87 -8.71 -0.59 0.19
N LYS A 88 -9.74 -1.40 0.46
CA LYS A 88 -10.61 -1.20 1.63
C LYS A 88 -9.87 -1.40 2.94
N PHE A 89 -8.93 -2.35 3.03
CA PHE A 89 -8.05 -2.50 4.19
C PHE A 89 -7.08 -1.33 4.34
N ILE A 90 -6.45 -0.90 3.25
CA ILE A 90 -5.54 0.26 3.25
C ILE A 90 -6.30 1.53 3.65
N GLY A 91 -7.50 1.75 3.11
CA GLY A 91 -8.36 2.87 3.50
C GLY A 91 -8.77 2.83 4.98
N LYS A 92 -9.04 1.64 5.54
CA LYS A 92 -9.25 1.48 6.98
C LYS A 92 -7.99 1.79 7.79
N LEU A 93 -6.82 1.37 7.31
CA LEU A 93 -5.53 1.61 7.96
C LEU A 93 -5.17 3.09 7.91
N ILE A 94 -5.46 3.79 6.81
CA ILE A 94 -5.27 5.25 6.69
C ILE A 94 -6.19 5.98 7.66
N ARG A 95 -7.47 5.58 7.74
CA ARG A 95 -8.43 6.20 8.66
C ARG A 95 -8.02 6.00 10.12
N LYS A 96 -7.64 4.77 10.50
CA LYS A 96 -7.15 4.46 11.84
C LYS A 96 -5.81 5.14 12.12
N GLY A 97 -4.92 5.17 11.14
CA GLY A 97 -3.62 5.83 11.25
C GLY A 97 -3.71 7.33 11.41
N ASN A 98 -4.73 8.00 10.85
CA ASN A 98 -4.93 9.44 11.01
C ASN A 98 -5.42 9.85 12.40
N GLU A 99 -5.92 8.89 13.19
CA GLU A 99 -6.22 9.06 14.62
C GLU A 99 -4.98 8.79 15.51
N ASN A 100 -3.86 8.36 14.91
CA ASN A 100 -2.59 8.13 15.58
C ASN A 100 -1.54 9.13 15.09
N TYR A 101 -0.70 9.56 16.02
CA TYR A 101 0.29 10.61 15.78
C TYR A 101 1.69 10.09 16.10
N PHE A 102 2.61 10.35 15.19
CA PHE A 102 4.04 10.33 15.46
C PHE A 102 4.42 11.68 16.08
N GLU A 103 4.89 11.63 17.31
CA GLU A 103 5.28 12.81 18.08
C GLU A 103 6.80 12.96 18.09
N ILE A 104 7.25 14.17 17.80
CA ILE A 104 8.65 14.57 17.89
C ILE A 104 8.72 15.66 18.96
N LYS A 105 9.49 15.43 20.02
CA LYS A 105 9.63 16.35 21.14
C LYS A 105 11.08 16.70 21.38
N LYS A 106 11.38 17.98 21.55
CA LYS A 106 12.65 18.47 22.09
C LYS A 106 12.45 18.89 23.54
N GLU A 107 13.47 18.74 24.38
CA GLU A 107 13.39 19.10 25.81
C GLU A 107 12.76 20.50 26.02
N ASN A 108 11.74 20.58 26.87
CA ASN A 108 10.95 21.78 27.21
C ASN A 108 10.02 22.37 26.13
N GLU A 109 9.91 21.76 24.94
CA GLU A 109 9.01 22.26 23.90
C GLU A 109 7.73 21.41 23.75
N LYS A 110 6.68 22.01 23.18
CA LYS A 110 5.43 21.31 22.86
C LYS A 110 5.72 20.22 21.81
N PRO A 111 5.21 18.99 21.99
CA PRO A 111 5.44 17.92 21.03
C PRO A 111 4.80 18.27 19.67
N MET A 112 5.58 18.13 18.59
CA MET A 112 5.06 18.24 17.24
C MET A 112 4.41 16.92 16.86
N ARG A 113 3.12 16.97 16.52
CA ARG A 113 2.31 15.79 16.16
C ARG A 113 2.18 15.71 14.64
N ILE A 114 2.63 14.61 14.06
CA ILE A 114 2.49 14.30 12.63
C ILE A 114 1.59 13.08 12.52
N SER A 115 0.66 13.05 11.57
CA SER A 115 -0.19 11.89 11.34
C SER A 115 0.66 10.66 11.00
N LEU A 116 0.39 9.52 11.67
CA LEU A 116 1.20 8.31 11.51
C LEU A 116 1.21 7.79 10.06
N THR A 117 0.11 8.00 9.32
CA THR A 117 0.01 7.64 7.91
C THR A 117 1.01 8.40 7.05
N ILE A 118 1.18 9.70 7.32
CA ILE A 118 2.11 10.56 6.60
C ILE A 118 3.55 10.13 6.92
N SER A 119 3.85 9.83 8.19
CA SER A 119 5.17 9.32 8.58
C SER A 119 5.52 8.00 7.87
N ILE A 120 4.59 7.06 7.78
CA ILE A 120 4.79 5.78 7.07
C ILE A 120 4.95 6.02 5.56
N LEU A 121 4.14 6.89 4.98
CA LEU A 121 4.23 7.25 3.56
C LEU A 121 5.60 7.89 3.24
N LEU A 122 6.07 8.79 4.10
CA LEU A 122 7.40 9.40 3.99
C LEU A 122 8.50 8.34 4.04
N LEU A 123 8.36 7.35 4.93
CA LEU A 123 9.30 6.24 5.05
C LEU A 123 9.35 5.36 3.80
N ILE A 124 8.24 5.23 3.07
CA ILE A 124 8.18 4.45 1.81
C ILE A 124 8.81 5.24 0.66
N PHE A 125 8.47 6.52 0.52
CA PHE A 125 8.94 7.35 -0.60
C PHE A 125 10.38 7.84 -0.41
N LEU A 126 10.79 8.15 0.83
CA LEU A 126 12.06 8.79 1.18
C LEU A 126 12.79 8.02 2.30
N SER A 127 12.81 6.69 2.24
CA SER A 127 13.36 5.82 3.30
C SER A 127 14.76 6.22 3.78
N VAL A 128 15.73 6.31 2.86
CA VAL A 128 17.14 6.61 3.17
C VAL A 128 17.33 7.99 3.82
N PRO A 129 16.92 9.11 3.20
CA PRO A 129 17.09 10.42 3.82
C PRO A 129 16.30 10.57 5.13
N THR A 130 15.12 9.93 5.24
CA THR A 130 14.32 9.97 6.46
C THR A 130 15.05 9.28 7.62
N ILE A 131 15.62 8.09 7.40
CA ILE A 131 16.37 7.37 8.45
C ILE A 131 17.55 8.22 8.93
N VAL A 132 18.33 8.80 8.02
CA VAL A 132 19.46 9.68 8.38
C VAL A 132 19.00 10.87 9.22
N LEU A 133 17.88 11.51 8.84
CA LEU A 133 17.30 12.63 9.59
C LEU A 133 16.86 12.22 11.01
N LEU A 134 16.28 11.03 11.18
CA LEU A 134 15.89 10.52 12.50
C LEU A 134 17.11 10.28 13.41
N ILE A 135 18.19 9.73 12.86
CA ILE A 135 19.44 9.55 13.62
C ILE A 135 20.03 10.90 14.03
N ILE A 136 20.11 11.87 13.11
CA ILE A 136 20.60 13.22 13.42
C ILE A 136 19.72 13.89 14.47
N GLY A 137 18.40 13.71 14.38
CA GLY A 137 17.45 14.24 15.35
C GLY A 137 17.70 13.71 16.76
N LEU A 138 17.94 12.41 16.92
CA LEU A 138 18.32 11.81 18.21
C LEU A 138 19.55 12.49 18.82
N PHE A 139 20.63 12.66 18.05
CA PHE A 139 21.84 13.35 18.53
C PHE A 139 21.61 14.85 18.83
N CYS A 140 20.67 15.48 18.13
CA CYS A 140 20.28 16.87 18.37
C CYS A 140 19.38 17.02 19.63
N GLY A 141 18.95 15.92 20.24
CA GLY A 141 18.11 15.89 21.44
C GLY A 141 16.60 15.85 21.14
N TYR A 142 16.22 15.40 19.94
CA TYR A 142 14.83 15.07 19.63
C TYR A 142 14.51 13.67 20.12
N LYS A 143 13.41 13.56 20.87
CA LYS A 143 12.81 12.31 21.32
C LYS A 143 11.59 12.00 20.46
N TYR A 144 11.44 10.73 20.12
CA TYR A 144 10.33 10.23 19.32
C TYR A 144 9.34 9.47 20.20
N SER A 145 8.05 9.60 19.93
CA SER A 145 7.02 8.80 20.57
C SER A 145 5.82 8.61 19.64
N LEU A 146 5.02 7.59 19.92
CA LEU A 146 3.73 7.37 19.29
C LEU A 146 2.63 7.64 20.31
N SER A 147 1.64 8.41 19.89
CA SER A 147 0.48 8.78 20.69
C SER A 147 -0.79 8.59 19.88
N GLY A 148 -1.82 8.00 20.48
CA GLY A 148 -3.10 7.78 19.81
C GLY A 148 -4.21 7.41 20.78
N ALA A 149 -5.46 7.63 20.38
CA ALA A 149 -6.61 7.54 21.29
C ALA A 149 -7.02 6.11 21.69
N HIS A 150 -6.59 5.09 20.95
CA HIS A 150 -7.16 3.74 21.07
C HIS A 150 -6.13 2.60 21.22
N ASN A 151 -4.84 2.89 21.06
CA ASN A 151 -3.78 1.87 21.11
C ASN A 151 -2.79 2.21 22.22
N ASN A 152 -2.38 1.20 22.98
CA ASN A 152 -1.26 1.31 23.91
C ASN A 152 0.05 1.21 23.12
N TYR A 153 0.88 2.25 23.20
CA TYR A 153 2.17 2.34 22.50
C TYR A 153 3.35 2.24 23.47
N ASP A 154 3.14 1.76 24.69
CA ASP A 154 4.15 1.78 25.76
C ASP A 154 5.41 0.98 25.36
N ASP A 155 5.23 -0.19 24.74
CA ASP A 155 6.34 -1.01 24.25
C ASP A 155 7.18 -0.27 23.20
N VAL A 156 6.52 0.42 22.26
CA VAL A 156 7.22 1.14 21.18
C VAL A 156 7.87 2.41 21.71
N ASN A 157 7.19 3.11 22.62
CA ASN A 157 7.71 4.29 23.28
C ASN A 157 8.93 3.96 24.16
N ASN A 158 8.96 2.80 24.80
CA ASN A 158 10.13 2.29 25.51
C ASN A 158 11.33 2.06 24.57
N VAL A 159 11.09 1.58 23.35
CA VAL A 159 12.16 1.46 22.33
C VAL A 159 12.69 2.83 21.93
N PHE A 160 11.81 3.80 21.69
CA PHE A 160 12.25 5.16 21.37
C PHE A 160 12.98 5.84 22.53
N GLU A 161 12.56 5.60 23.77
CA GLU A 161 13.23 6.11 24.97
C GLU A 161 14.64 5.54 25.09
N LYS A 162 14.81 4.22 24.98
CA LYS A 162 16.13 3.57 24.98
C LYS A 162 17.04 4.06 23.85
N ALA A 163 16.46 4.31 22.67
CA ALA A 163 17.20 4.87 21.54
C ALA A 163 17.68 6.30 21.84
N SER A 164 16.83 7.13 22.44
CA SER A 164 17.19 8.49 22.88
C SER A 164 18.27 8.47 23.95
N GLU A 165 18.14 7.64 24.98
CA GLU A 165 19.13 7.52 26.05
C GLU A 165 20.49 7.07 25.50
N SER A 166 20.49 6.10 24.56
CA SER A 166 21.72 5.66 23.90
C SER A 166 22.39 6.80 23.12
N ALA A 167 21.61 7.60 22.38
CA ALA A 167 22.14 8.74 21.64
C ALA A 167 22.71 9.83 22.57
N ASP A 168 22.01 10.13 23.68
CA ASP A 168 22.46 11.09 24.69
C ASP A 168 23.74 10.63 25.39
N ASN A 169 23.86 9.33 25.71
CA ASN A 169 25.08 8.76 26.30
C ASN A 169 26.27 8.91 25.36
N VAL A 170 26.13 8.52 24.08
CA VAL A 170 27.21 8.66 23.08
C VAL A 170 27.62 10.12 22.92
N LYS A 171 26.66 11.05 22.86
CA LYS A 171 26.92 12.49 22.78
C LYS A 171 27.68 13.01 23.99
N ASN A 172 27.31 12.59 25.20
CA ASN A 172 27.95 13.01 26.44
C ASN A 172 29.37 12.45 26.57
N ASP A 173 29.60 11.21 26.16
CA ASP A 173 30.93 10.59 26.18
C ASP A 173 31.89 11.29 25.21
N PHE A 174 31.42 11.64 24.01
CA PHE A 174 32.19 12.48 23.08
C PHE A 174 32.55 13.84 23.69
N LYS A 175 31.59 14.51 24.35
CA LYS A 175 31.81 15.81 24.98
C LYS A 175 32.80 15.74 26.14
N LYS A 176 32.77 14.67 26.93
CA LYS A 176 33.71 14.43 28.04
C LYS A 176 35.11 14.09 27.54
N GLY A 177 35.24 13.33 26.45
CA GLY A 177 36.52 12.99 25.82
C GLY A 177 37.25 14.20 25.25
N CYS A 178 36.52 15.17 24.68
CA CYS A 178 37.11 16.41 24.15
C CYS A 178 37.41 17.49 25.21
N ALA A 179 36.94 17.31 26.45
CA ALA A 179 37.17 18.25 27.56
C ALA A 179 38.36 17.86 28.46
N LYS A 180 39.12 16.84 28.07
CA LYS A 180 40.32 16.35 28.73
C LYS A 180 41.53 16.55 27.83
#